data_AF-A0AAV0U6V2-F1
#
_entry.id   AF-A0AAV0U6V2-F1
#
_cell.length_a   1.000
_cell.length_b   1.000
_cell.length_c   1.000
_cell.angle_alpha   90.00
_cell.angle_beta   90.00
_cell.angle_gamma   90.00
#
_symmetry.space_group_name_H-M   'P 1'
#
loop_
_entity.id
_entity.type
_entity.pdbx_description
1 polymer ?
#
loop_
_entity_poly.entity_id
_entity_poly.type
_entity_poly.pdbx_seq_one_letter_code
_entity_poly.pdbx_strand_id
1 'polypeptide(L)'
;MNSLLFLYLNLIRGPQILAARLQQEEREKRVRLEVEIALGKVPNMASCKKCDAPVDRRSVPVNVNVTPTCTACLAKDVEEMCAAKMEMRRKIKMSPFLWFQVFVMLLGLTVFIHRNIVPLYS
;
A
#
# COMPACT_ATOMS: atom_id res chain seq x y z
N MET A 1 0.31 -15.10 26.70
CA MET A 1 0.27 -13.81 25.97
C MET A 1 -0.96 -13.82 25.07
N ASN A 2 -1.77 -12.76 25.09
CA ASN A 2 -3.04 -12.70 24.34
C ASN A 2 -2.76 -12.51 22.84
N SER A 3 -2.80 -13.60 22.07
CA SER A 3 -2.58 -13.62 20.61
C SER A 3 -3.54 -12.71 19.85
N LEU A 4 -4.79 -12.60 20.33
CA LEU A 4 -5.81 -11.69 19.80
C LEU A 4 -5.41 -10.22 19.91
N LEU A 5 -4.79 -9.83 21.03
CA LEU A 5 -4.32 -8.46 21.25
C LEU A 5 -3.16 -8.12 20.30
N PHE A 6 -2.25 -9.07 20.08
CA PHE A 6 -1.14 -8.91 19.14
C PHE A 6 -1.61 -8.77 17.69
N LEU A 7 -2.60 -9.56 17.28
CA LEU A 7 -3.24 -9.46 15.97
C LEU A 7 -3.92 -8.09 15.79
N TYR A 8 -4.68 -7.62 16.78
CA TYR A 8 -5.36 -6.32 16.71
C TYR A 8 -4.37 -5.15 16.60
N LEU A 9 -3.31 -5.16 17.41
CA LEU A 9 -2.30 -4.11 17.40
C LEU A 9 -1.55 -4.04 16.07
N ASN A 10 -1.21 -5.18 15.46
CA ASN A 10 -0.45 -5.21 14.21
C ASN A 10 -1.29 -5.05 12.94
N LEU A 11 -2.49 -5.63 12.88
CA LEU A 11 -3.29 -5.63 11.65
C LEU A 11 -4.23 -4.43 11.54
N ILE A 12 -4.65 -3.87 12.66
CA ILE A 12 -5.66 -2.81 12.68
C ILE A 12 -5.03 -1.50 13.14
N ARG A 13 -4.42 -1.49 14.33
CA ARG A 13 -3.95 -0.25 14.94
C ARG A 13 -2.67 0.30 14.30
N GLY A 14 -1.69 -0.56 14.02
CA GLY A 14 -0.44 -0.19 13.38
C GLY A 14 -0.64 0.52 12.03
N PRO A 15 -1.40 -0.08 11.08
CA PRO A 15 -1.64 0.52 9.78
C PRO A 15 -2.38 1.87 9.85
N GLN A 16 -3.33 2.01 10.77
CA GLN A 16 -4.07 3.27 10.95
C GLN A 16 -3.16 4.41 11.44
N ILE A 17 -2.27 4.11 12.40
CA ILE A 17 -1.32 5.12 12.90
C ILE A 17 -0.35 5.54 11.80
N LEU A 18 0.15 4.57 11.02
CA LEU A 18 1.07 4.86 9.93
C LEU A 18 0.40 5.71 8.84
N ALA A 19 -0.85 5.38 8.48
CA ALA A 19 -1.63 6.17 7.52
C ALA A 19 -1.87 7.60 7.99
N ALA A 20 -2.21 7.79 9.27
CA ALA A 20 -2.40 9.12 9.86
C ALA A 20 -1.11 9.95 9.83
N ARG A 21 0.04 9.33 10.11
CA ARG A 21 1.36 9.99 10.03
C ARG A 21 1.72 10.38 8.60
N LEU A 22 1.51 9.49 7.63
CA LEU A 22 1.75 9.77 6.22
C LEU A 22 0.91 10.95 5.72
N GLN A 23 -0.38 10.99 6.06
CA GLN A 23 -1.25 12.12 5.68
C GLN A 23 -0.78 13.45 6.28
N GLN A 24 -0.28 13.44 7.51
CA GLN A 24 0.22 14.65 8.15
C GLN A 24 1.51 15.14 7.50
N GLU A 25 2.44 14.23 7.21
CA GLU A 25 3.69 14.53 6.51
C GLU A 25 3.43 15.03 5.07
N GLU A 26 2.47 14.46 4.36
CA GLU A 26 2.05 14.92 3.03
C GLU A 26 1.52 16.36 3.05
N ARG A 27 0.70 16.70 4.05
CA ARG A 27 0.19 18.08 4.21
C ARG A 27 1.32 19.06 4.49
N GLU A 28 2.24 18.71 5.39
CA GLU A 28 3.38 19.56 5.70
C GLU A 28 4.29 19.78 4.49
N LYS A 29 4.54 18.73 3.69
CA LYS A 29 5.32 18.85 2.46
C LYS A 29 4.63 19.73 1.41
N ARG A 30 3.31 19.63 1.25
CA ARG A 30 2.56 20.52 0.34
C ARG A 30 2.65 21.98 0.78
N VAL A 31 2.44 22.26 2.06
CA VAL A 31 2.51 23.63 2.60
C VAL A 31 3.92 24.20 2.41
N ARG A 32 4.98 23.43 2.68
CA ARG A 32 6.36 23.88 2.43
C ARG A 32 6.61 24.20 0.96
N LEU A 33 6.13 23.35 0.06
CA LEU A 33 6.28 23.55 -1.38
C LEU A 33 5.54 24.81 -1.87
N GLU A 34 4.33 25.07 -1.36
CA GLU A 34 3.56 26.28 -1.64
C GLU A 34 4.28 27.55 -1.14
N VAL A 35 4.87 27.48 0.07
CA VAL A 35 5.65 28.59 0.63
C VAL A 35 6.92 28.84 -0.19
N GLU A 36 7.65 27.80 -0.60
CA GLU A 36 8.86 27.95 -1.42
C GLU A 36 8.58 28.52 -2.82
N ILE A 37 7.42 28.16 -3.39
CA ILE A 37 6.90 28.73 -4.63
C ILE A 37 6.53 30.21 -4.44
N ALA A 38 5.83 30.55 -3.35
CA ALA A 38 5.44 31.92 -3.05
C ALA A 38 6.66 32.82 -2.76
N LEU A 39 7.72 32.26 -2.17
CA LEU A 39 9.01 32.92 -1.98
C LEU A 39 9.84 33.07 -3.27
N GLY A 40 9.38 32.51 -4.39
CA GLY A 40 10.10 32.55 -5.67
C GLY A 40 11.37 31.69 -5.72
N LYS A 41 11.62 30.83 -4.72
CA LYS A 41 12.79 29.93 -4.71
C LYS A 41 12.65 28.78 -5.71
N VAL A 42 11.43 28.41 -6.09
CA VAL A 42 11.13 27.27 -6.96
C VAL A 42 10.17 27.70 -8.07
N PRO A 43 10.48 27.47 -9.36
CA PRO A 43 9.58 27.84 -10.44
C PRO A 43 8.27 27.02 -10.40
N ASN A 44 7.13 27.68 -10.65
CA ASN A 44 5.81 27.04 -10.67
C ASN A 44 5.71 25.92 -11.72
N MET A 45 6.36 26.11 -12.87
CA MET A 45 6.43 25.11 -13.93
C MET A 45 7.71 24.28 -13.82
N ALA A 46 7.55 22.97 -13.99
CA ALA A 46 8.63 22.03 -14.18
C ALA A 46 8.50 21.32 -15.52
N SER A 47 9.62 20.92 -16.11
CA SER A 47 9.61 19.98 -17.23
C SER A 47 9.42 18.55 -16.72
N CYS A 48 8.57 17.77 -17.39
CA CYS A 48 8.48 16.34 -17.11
C CYS A 48 9.78 15.64 -17.50
N LYS A 49 10.40 14.90 -16.59
CA LYS A 49 11.66 14.19 -16.87
C LYS A 49 11.59 13.14 -17.99
N LYS A 50 10.39 12.61 -18.30
CA LYS A 50 10.19 11.57 -19.33
C LYS A 50 9.74 12.11 -20.67
N CYS A 51 8.95 13.19 -20.65
CA CYS A 51 8.21 13.67 -21.82
C CYS A 51 8.56 15.13 -22.18
N ASP A 52 9.41 15.78 -21.37
CA ASP A 52 9.77 17.21 -21.40
C ASP A 52 8.61 18.21 -21.49
N ALA A 53 7.37 17.73 -21.31
CA ALA A 53 6.19 18.56 -21.31
C ALA A 53 6.17 19.47 -20.07
N PRO A 54 5.62 20.68 -20.18
CA PRO A 54 5.42 21.55 -19.03
C PRO A 54 4.40 20.94 -18.07
N VAL A 55 4.77 20.82 -16.80
CA VAL A 55 3.95 20.29 -15.72
C VAL A 55 3.91 21.31 -14.59
N ASP A 56 2.70 21.66 -14.14
CA ASP A 56 2.52 22.48 -12.96
C ASP A 56 2.87 21.68 -11.70
N ARG A 57 3.87 22.14 -10.93
CA ARG A 57 4.31 21.46 -9.70
C ARG A 57 3.22 21.36 -8.63
N ARG A 58 2.20 22.23 -8.70
CA ARG A 58 1.03 22.18 -7.78
C ARG A 58 0.10 21.01 -8.09
N SER A 59 0.10 20.54 -9.32
CA SER A 59 -0.77 19.45 -9.79
C SER A 59 -0.17 18.06 -9.56
N VAL A 60 1.12 17.96 -9.24
CA VAL A 60 1.83 16.70 -9.08
C VAL A 60 1.81 16.25 -7.61
N PRO A 61 1.46 14.99 -7.32
CA PRO A 61 1.51 14.47 -5.96
C PRO A 61 2.96 14.47 -5.44
N VAL A 62 3.19 15.19 -4.34
CA VAL A 62 4.49 15.37 -3.67
C VAL A 62 5.12 14.04 -3.18
N ASN A 63 4.35 12.94 -3.21
CA ASN A 63 4.79 11.60 -2.78
C ASN A 63 5.75 10.90 -3.75
N VAL A 64 5.87 11.33 -5.01
CA VAL A 64 6.80 10.70 -5.94
C VAL A 64 8.14 11.41 -5.82
N ASN A 65 9.07 10.79 -5.09
CA ASN A 65 10.44 11.25 -4.90
C ASN A 65 10.98 12.00 -6.14
N VAL A 66 11.10 13.32 -5.96
CA VAL A 66 12.05 14.23 -6.62
C VAL A 66 11.85 14.49 -8.12
N THR A 67 10.92 13.84 -8.83
CA THR A 67 10.77 14.04 -10.29
C THR A 67 9.38 14.49 -10.73
N PRO A 68 9.23 15.73 -11.23
CA PRO A 68 7.98 16.16 -11.85
C PRO A 68 7.72 15.28 -13.07
N THR A 69 6.62 14.53 -13.04
CA THR A 69 6.21 13.63 -14.11
C THR A 69 4.82 14.01 -14.59
N CYS A 70 4.63 14.04 -15.91
CA CYS A 70 3.36 14.38 -16.54
C CYS A 70 2.30 13.31 -16.17
N THR A 71 1.03 13.70 -16.05
CA THR A 71 -0.08 12.80 -15.69
C THR A 71 -0.19 11.59 -16.62
N ALA A 72 0.13 11.78 -17.91
CA ALA A 72 0.18 10.70 -18.90
C ALA A 72 1.31 9.69 -18.62
N CYS A 73 2.48 10.15 -18.16
CA CYS A 73 3.58 9.25 -17.75
C CYS A 73 3.27 8.54 -16.44
N LEU A 74 2.65 9.22 -15.48
CA LEU A 74 2.19 8.60 -14.24
C LEU A 74 1.13 7.52 -14.49
N ALA A 75 0.19 7.75 -15.42
CA ALA A 75 -0.81 6.75 -15.77
C ALA A 75 -0.18 5.48 -16.34
N LYS A 76 0.81 5.61 -17.23
CA LYS A 76 1.57 4.46 -17.78
C LYS A 76 2.33 3.71 -16.70
N ASP A 77 3.01 4.42 -15.80
CA ASP A 77 3.75 3.78 -14.71
C ASP A 77 2.83 3.03 -13.74
N VAL A 78 1.64 3.59 -13.46
CA VAL A 78 0.62 2.93 -12.64
C VAL A 78 0.08 1.69 -13.33
N GLU A 79 -0.15 1.74 -14.65
CA GLU A 79 -0.61 0.60 -15.43
C GLU A 79 0.43 -0.54 -15.44
N GLU A 80 1.71 -0.21 -15.65
CA GLU A 80 2.83 -1.16 -15.58
C GLU A 80 2.98 -1.77 -14.18
N MET A 81 2.89 -0.95 -13.13
CA MET A 81 2.89 -1.42 -11.73
C MET A 81 1.70 -2.33 -11.43
N CYS A 82 0.51 -2.02 -11.95
CA CYS A 82 -0.68 -2.84 -11.79
C CYS A 82 -0.53 -4.19 -12.49
N ALA A 83 -0.01 -4.20 -13.72
CA ALA A 83 0.30 -5.41 -14.47
C ALA A 83 1.33 -6.28 -13.73
N ALA A 84 2.42 -5.68 -13.26
CA ALA A 84 3.45 -6.37 -12.47
C ALA A 84 2.88 -6.93 -11.15
N LYS A 85 2.00 -6.19 -10.47
CA LYS A 85 1.35 -6.65 -9.24
C LYS A 85 0.38 -7.80 -9.51
N MET A 86 -0.36 -7.78 -10.62
CA MET A 86 -1.20 -8.91 -11.03
C MET A 86 -0.36 -10.13 -11.38
N GLU A 87 0.76 -9.95 -12.06
CA GLU A 87 1.69 -11.02 -12.39
C GLU A 87 2.32 -11.64 -11.15
N MET A 88 2.77 -10.82 -10.18
CA MET A 88 3.25 -11.30 -8.89
C MET A 88 2.17 -12.08 -8.15
N ARG A 89 0.93 -11.58 -8.10
CA ARG A 89 -0.19 -12.26 -7.44
C ARG A 89 -0.50 -13.62 -8.09
N ARG A 90 -0.37 -13.71 -9.41
CA ARG A 90 -0.54 -14.96 -10.18
C ARG A 90 0.65 -15.91 -10.01
N LYS A 91 1.87 -15.38 -9.79
CA LYS A 91 3.09 -16.14 -9.47
C LYS A 91 3.19 -16.57 -8.01
N ILE A 92 2.29 -16.14 -7.12
CA ILE A 92 2.03 -16.82 -5.85
C ILE A 92 1.31 -18.14 -6.15
N LYS A 93 1.95 -19.02 -6.93
CA LYS A 93 1.75 -20.46 -6.80
C LYS A 93 2.36 -20.79 -5.45
N MET A 94 1.52 -20.83 -4.41
CA MET A 94 1.90 -21.37 -3.11
C MET A 94 2.61 -22.71 -3.36
N SER A 95 3.78 -22.89 -2.77
CA SER A 95 4.53 -24.13 -2.92
C SER A 95 3.62 -25.31 -2.53
N PRO A 96 3.72 -26.48 -3.18
CA PRO A 96 2.87 -27.63 -2.87
C PRO A 96 2.91 -27.99 -1.38
N PHE A 97 4.03 -27.73 -0.71
CA PHE A 97 4.19 -27.88 0.73
C PHE A 97 3.30 -26.94 1.57
N LEU A 98 3.22 -25.65 1.20
CA LEU A 98 2.34 -24.70 1.89
C LEU A 98 0.86 -25.09 1.74
N TRP A 99 0.49 -25.59 0.56
CA TRP A 99 -0.86 -26.09 0.32
C TRP A 99 -1.19 -27.30 1.20
N PHE A 100 -0.27 -28.26 1.30
CA PHE A 100 -0.40 -29.41 2.18
C PHE A 100 -0.53 -28.99 3.66
N GLN A 101 0.29 -28.03 4.11
CA GLN A 101 0.24 -27.53 5.47
C GLN A 101 -1.11 -26.86 5.81
N VAL A 102 -1.64 -26.03 4.91
CA VAL A 102 -2.97 -25.41 5.09
C VAL A 102 -4.07 -26.47 5.12
N PHE A 103 -3.97 -27.49 4.26
CA PHE A 103 -4.93 -28.59 4.23
C PHE A 103 -4.94 -29.40 5.54
N VAL A 104 -3.77 -29.74 6.08
CA VAL A 104 -3.66 -30.46 7.36
C VAL A 104 -4.20 -29.61 8.53
N MET A 105 -3.91 -28.30 8.54
CA MET A 105 -4.47 -27.37 9.53
C MET A 105 -6.01 -27.34 9.49
N LEU A 106 -6.60 -27.29 8.29
CA LEU A 106 -8.06 -27.30 8.08
C LEU A 106 -8.71 -28.61 8.54
N LEU A 107 -8.07 -29.75 8.26
CA LEU A 107 -8.55 -31.05 8.73
C LEU A 107 -8.51 -31.12 10.26
N GLY A 108 -7.42 -30.70 10.89
CA GLY A 108 -7.30 -30.64 12.35
C GLY A 108 -8.36 -29.73 12.98
N LEU A 109 -8.63 -28.57 12.38
CA LEU A 109 -9.66 -27.65 12.84
C LEU A 109 -11.07 -28.24 12.72
N THR A 110 -11.36 -28.91 11.60
CA THR A 110 -12.66 -29.59 11.39
C THR A 110 -12.89 -30.66 12.43
N VAL A 111 -11.88 -31.50 12.71
CA VAL A 111 -11.95 -32.53 13.76
C VAL A 111 -12.10 -31.90 15.14
N PHE A 112 -11.41 -30.80 15.41
CA PHE A 112 -11.51 -30.08 16.68
C PHE A 112 -12.92 -29.51 16.91
N ILE A 113 -13.51 -28.90 15.89
CA ILE A 113 -14.90 -28.40 15.91
C ILE A 113 -15.87 -29.57 16.07
N HIS A 114 -15.71 -30.65 15.30
CA HIS A 114 -16.57 -31.82 15.43
C HIS A 114 -16.50 -32.44 16.82
N ARG A 115 -15.31 -32.55 17.42
CA ARG A 115 -15.14 -33.20 18.72
C ARG A 115 -15.54 -32.32 19.90
N ASN A 116 -15.36 -31.00 19.82
CA ASN A 116 -15.58 -30.10 20.96
C ASN A 116 -16.87 -29.28 20.84
N ILE A 117 -17.32 -28.93 19.63
CA ILE A 117 -18.47 -28.04 19.42
C ILE A 117 -19.74 -28.82 19.12
N VAL A 118 -19.71 -29.85 18.27
CA VAL A 118 -20.90 -30.66 17.98
C VAL A 118 -21.55 -31.28 19.22
N PRO A 119 -20.82 -31.84 20.20
CA PRO A 119 -21.45 -32.37 21.42
C PRO A 119 -21.95 -31.30 22.40
N LEU A 120 -21.72 -30.00 22.15
CA LEU A 120 -22.32 -28.91 22.93
C LEU A 120 -23.70 -28.49 22.39
N TYR A 121 -24.08 -28.94 21.19
CA TYR A 121 -25.34 -28.60 20.51
C TYR A 121 -26.23 -29.83 20.23
N SER A 122 -25.89 -31.00 20.78
CA SER A 122 -26.69 -32.23 20.72
C SER A 122 -27.07 -32.70 22.12
#